data_AF-A0A6V7U206-F1
#
_entry.id   AF-A0A6V7U206-F1
#
_cell.length_a   1.000
_cell.length_b   1.000
_cell.length_c   1.000
_cell.angle_alpha   90.00
_cell.angle_beta   90.00
_cell.angle_gamma   90.00
#
_symmetry.space_group_name_H-M   'P 1'
#
loop_
_entity.id
_entity.type
_entity.pdbx_description
1 polymer ?
#
loop_
_entity_poly.entity_id
_entity_poly.type
_entity_poly.pdbx_seq_one_letter_code
_entity_poly.pdbx_strand_id
1 'polypeptide(L)'
;MLSLPHEVQLDVLKCLNFEQLFSLKQTNFYFRNLINKYEGGLARMEFYKLSLIDTKTIDSLEVDSYKIIKLEPVVSDFVLDKHLTEKWETAIAESIPLFLHGLENPGEDFAVQLKKTVDEMPIYILKLPNMPKTVEEMIIIRFWLEQLFNCAFREADFINVIFNPQMINLLFDNLKQFHVKHLYLSASNSNNTIENILNFGLIHFSIYESLVSTFLDDLSEQQTNILLNIIINEGKKLPKVVFVFEKFAKLYDLIIEYVTTSKDGFSKMVPVITLGGILSPNFKLNKRAEKVENIQEGRSKFTKYQIANIYNPKAKFSFHHRDLKIPIGDGSVFMVEIEKMEEQN
;
A
#
# COMPACT_ATOMS: atom_id res chain seq x y z
N MET A 1 8.40 6.02 32.42
CA MET A 1 8.91 4.79 31.76
C MET A 1 9.92 4.06 32.65
N LEU A 2 11.10 4.63 32.96
CA LEU A 2 12.17 3.97 33.73
C LEU A 2 11.76 3.38 35.11
N SER A 3 10.69 3.89 35.71
CA SER A 3 10.13 3.44 36.99
C SER A 3 9.07 2.34 36.88
N LEU A 4 8.73 1.89 35.68
CA LEU A 4 7.70 0.86 35.44
C LEU A 4 8.33 -0.55 35.38
N PRO A 5 7.59 -1.61 35.71
CA PRO A 5 8.01 -2.99 35.44
C PRO A 5 8.32 -3.23 33.95
N HIS A 6 9.21 -4.17 33.65
CA HIS A 6 9.67 -4.41 32.28
C HIS A 6 8.54 -4.82 31.32
N GLU A 7 7.53 -5.56 31.79
CA GLU A 7 6.34 -5.93 31.02
C GLU A 7 5.54 -4.68 30.62
N VAL A 8 5.29 -3.79 31.59
CA VAL A 8 4.55 -2.54 31.36
C VAL A 8 5.33 -1.61 30.43
N GLN A 9 6.67 -1.54 30.56
CA GLN A 9 7.49 -0.78 29.62
C GLN A 9 7.40 -1.36 28.20
N LEU A 10 7.42 -2.68 28.05
CA LEU A 10 7.22 -3.38 26.78
C LEU A 10 5.86 -3.08 26.16
N ASP A 11 4.79 -3.10 26.95
CA ASP A 11 3.45 -2.82 26.45
C ASP A 11 3.32 -1.37 25.97
N VAL A 12 3.94 -0.41 26.67
CA VAL A 12 4.04 0.98 26.18
C VAL A 12 4.91 1.07 24.91
N LEU A 13 6.00 0.31 24.80
CA LEU A 13 6.82 0.26 23.58
C LEU A 13 6.05 -0.31 22.37
N LYS A 14 5.20 -1.32 22.56
CA LYS A 14 4.32 -1.86 21.51
C LYS A 14 3.30 -0.84 21.00
N CYS A 15 2.95 0.17 21.81
CA CYS A 15 2.08 1.27 21.40
C CYS A 15 2.80 2.37 20.60
N LEU A 16 4.13 2.34 20.49
CA LEU A 16 4.89 3.30 19.70
C LEU A 16 4.95 2.86 18.23
N ASN A 17 4.73 3.79 17.31
CA ASN A 17 5.03 3.55 15.90
C ASN A 17 6.55 3.45 15.67
N PHE A 18 6.96 3.03 14.47
CA PHE A 18 8.39 2.84 14.17
C PHE A 18 9.24 4.09 14.44
N GLU A 19 8.84 5.27 13.95
CA GLU A 19 9.60 6.51 14.12
C GLU A 19 9.72 6.91 15.60
N GLN A 20 8.67 6.70 16.40
CA GLN A 20 8.68 6.91 17.86
C GLN A 20 9.59 5.91 18.57
N LEU A 21 9.52 4.62 18.22
CA LEU A 21 10.35 3.55 18.79
C LEU A 21 11.84 3.78 18.47
N PHE A 22 12.14 4.17 17.22
CA PHE A 22 13.47 4.49 16.73
C PHE A 22 14.02 5.76 17.40
N SER A 23 13.22 6.82 17.48
CA SER A 23 13.57 8.05 18.21
C SER A 23 13.90 7.72 19.67
N LEU A 24 13.05 6.94 20.35
CA LEU A 24 13.27 6.52 21.73
C LEU A 24 14.56 5.68 21.88
N LYS A 25 14.86 4.78 20.93
CA LYS A 25 16.13 4.01 20.84
C LYS A 25 17.37 4.90 20.72
N GLN A 26 17.22 6.14 20.25
CA GLN A 26 18.30 7.14 20.22
C GLN A 26 18.38 7.99 21.48
N THR A 27 17.28 8.25 22.21
CA THR A 27 17.27 9.17 23.37
C THR A 27 18.22 8.79 24.50
N ASN A 28 18.35 7.51 24.87
CA ASN A 28 19.33 7.06 25.87
C ASN A 28 19.73 5.59 25.71
N PHE A 29 20.80 5.22 26.41
CA PHE A 29 21.36 3.85 26.41
C PHE A 29 20.42 2.81 27.06
N TYR A 30 19.56 3.22 28.01
CA TYR A 30 18.61 2.31 28.65
C TYR A 30 17.54 1.84 27.67
N PHE A 31 16.85 2.74 26.97
CA PHE A 31 15.84 2.38 25.97
C PHE A 31 16.45 1.65 24.80
N ARG A 32 17.68 2.03 24.38
CA ARG A 32 18.44 1.25 23.40
C ARG A 32 18.61 -0.20 23.83
N ASN A 33 19.09 -0.43 25.06
CA ASN A 33 19.29 -1.78 25.58
C ASN A 33 17.99 -2.52 25.86
N LEU A 34 16.92 -1.83 26.26
CA LEU A 34 15.61 -2.43 26.50
C LEU A 34 14.98 -2.90 25.18
N ILE A 35 14.99 -2.04 24.14
CA ILE A 35 14.49 -2.35 22.80
C ILE A 35 15.34 -3.46 22.15
N ASN A 36 16.67 -3.43 22.31
CA ASN A 36 17.56 -4.50 21.85
C ASN A 36 17.41 -5.81 22.65
N LYS A 37 17.14 -5.75 23.97
CA LYS A 37 16.92 -6.96 24.79
C LYS A 37 15.62 -7.64 24.37
N TYR A 38 14.59 -6.85 24.12
CA TYR A 38 13.32 -7.32 23.61
C TYR A 38 13.29 -7.11 22.10
N GLU A 39 14.24 -7.73 21.40
CA GLU A 39 14.26 -7.86 19.93
C GLU A 39 13.31 -8.99 19.42
N GLY A 40 12.44 -9.51 20.32
CA GLY A 40 11.25 -10.41 20.18
C GLY A 40 10.26 -10.19 19.01
N GLY A 41 9.08 -9.53 19.07
CA GLY A 41 8.36 -8.78 20.14
C GLY A 41 7.84 -7.35 19.78
N LEU A 42 8.27 -6.72 18.67
CA LEU A 42 8.10 -5.30 18.21
C LEU A 42 8.41 -5.26 16.69
N ALA A 43 7.93 -4.26 15.93
CA ALA A 43 8.33 -4.11 14.51
C ALA A 43 9.74 -3.50 14.37
N ARG A 44 10.64 -4.12 13.58
CA ARG A 44 12.10 -3.95 13.79
C ARG A 44 13.05 -3.87 12.63
N MET A 45 12.91 -4.72 11.61
CA MET A 45 13.83 -4.67 10.50
C MET A 45 13.27 -3.73 9.45
N GLU A 46 13.97 -2.62 9.24
CA GLU A 46 13.73 -1.77 8.08
C GLU A 46 14.24 -2.49 6.83
N PHE A 47 13.39 -2.51 5.82
CA PHE A 47 13.74 -2.85 4.45
C PHE A 47 13.38 -1.67 3.56
N TYR A 48 14.17 -1.46 2.51
CA TYR A 48 13.82 -0.54 1.46
C TYR A 48 12.55 -1.01 0.73
N LYS A 49 12.48 -2.28 0.34
CA LYS A 49 11.37 -2.81 -0.46
C LYS A 49 10.92 -4.21 -0.04
N LEU A 50 9.60 -4.38 0.05
CA LEU A 50 8.88 -5.65 -0.02
C LEU A 50 8.27 -5.80 -1.42
N SER A 51 8.36 -6.97 -2.04
CA SER A 51 7.57 -7.27 -3.24
C SER A 51 7.34 -8.78 -3.39
N LEU A 52 6.45 -9.14 -4.30
CA LEU A 52 6.28 -10.50 -4.79
C LEU A 52 6.80 -10.58 -6.22
N ILE A 53 7.50 -11.67 -6.56
CA ILE A 53 8.10 -11.88 -7.89
C ILE A 53 7.87 -13.31 -8.38
N ASP A 54 7.72 -13.51 -9.70
CA ASP A 54 7.74 -14.84 -10.32
C ASP A 54 9.13 -15.48 -10.09
N THR A 55 9.15 -16.73 -9.64
CA THR A 55 10.37 -17.50 -9.45
C THR A 55 11.19 -17.65 -10.73
N LYS A 56 10.58 -17.65 -11.91
CA LYS A 56 11.29 -17.65 -13.21
C LYS A 56 12.14 -16.39 -13.40
N THR A 57 11.73 -15.25 -12.84
CA THR A 57 12.55 -14.03 -12.86
C THR A 57 13.83 -14.22 -12.03
N ILE A 58 13.78 -15.01 -10.96
CA ILE A 58 14.94 -15.31 -10.10
C ILE A 58 15.97 -16.15 -10.85
N ASP A 59 15.53 -17.11 -11.65
CA ASP A 59 16.42 -17.96 -12.44
C ASP A 59 17.16 -17.18 -13.55
N SER A 60 16.71 -15.96 -13.87
CA SER A 60 17.39 -15.03 -14.77
C SER A 60 18.36 -14.05 -14.08
N LEU A 61 18.39 -14.02 -12.75
CA LEU A 61 19.30 -13.17 -11.98
C LEU A 61 20.69 -13.81 -11.87
N GLU A 62 21.74 -12.98 -11.87
CA GLU A 62 23.11 -13.43 -11.60
C GLU A 62 23.20 -14.03 -10.18
N VAL A 63 23.90 -15.15 -10.00
CA VAL A 63 23.87 -15.94 -8.76
C VAL A 63 24.32 -15.13 -7.53
N ASP A 64 25.26 -14.20 -7.68
CA ASP A 64 25.75 -13.34 -6.60
C ASP A 64 24.83 -12.15 -6.27
N SER A 65 23.80 -11.90 -7.08
CA SER A 65 22.85 -10.79 -6.89
C SER A 65 21.79 -11.07 -5.81
N TYR A 66 21.61 -12.32 -5.37
CA TYR A 66 20.58 -12.67 -4.41
C TYR A 66 21.01 -13.71 -3.36
N LYS A 67 20.30 -13.72 -2.23
CA LYS A 67 20.44 -14.70 -1.16
C LYS A 67 19.09 -15.33 -0.87
N ILE A 68 18.99 -16.65 -1.07
CA ILE A 68 17.81 -17.41 -0.65
C ILE A 68 17.83 -17.50 0.88
N ILE A 69 16.75 -17.01 1.51
CA ILE A 69 16.45 -17.24 2.91
C ILE A 69 16.05 -18.71 3.04
N LYS A 70 16.84 -19.47 3.80
CA LYS A 70 16.53 -20.88 4.07
C LYS A 70 15.30 -20.97 4.96
N LEU A 71 14.33 -21.78 4.54
CA LEU A 71 13.29 -22.28 5.42
C LEU A 71 13.91 -23.39 6.29
N GLU A 72 14.65 -23.00 7.32
CA GLU A 72 14.98 -23.95 8.38
C GLU A 72 13.69 -24.28 9.14
N PRO A 73 13.45 -25.54 9.53
CA PRO A 73 12.31 -25.91 10.36
C PRO A 73 12.48 -25.22 11.71
N VAL A 74 11.88 -24.04 11.83
CA VAL A 74 11.96 -23.25 13.05
C VAL A 74 11.31 -24.07 14.14
N VAL A 75 12.05 -24.30 15.23
CA VAL A 75 11.50 -24.79 16.48
C VAL A 75 10.59 -23.69 17.02
N SER A 76 9.38 -23.66 16.49
CA SER A 76 8.37 -22.69 16.84
C SER A 76 7.68 -23.19 18.10
N ASP A 77 7.75 -22.41 19.17
CA ASP A 77 6.96 -22.64 20.38
C ASP A 77 5.43 -22.43 20.14
N PHE A 78 5.02 -22.28 18.88
CA PHE A 78 3.64 -22.20 18.45
C PHE A 78 2.95 -23.57 18.58
N VAL A 79 2.37 -23.80 19.76
CA VAL A 79 1.52 -24.96 20.02
C VAL A 79 0.18 -24.76 19.31
N LEU A 80 -0.07 -25.57 18.28
CA LEU A 80 -1.39 -25.72 17.67
C LEU A 80 -2.36 -26.38 18.64
N ASP A 81 -3.51 -25.75 18.86
CA ASP A 81 -4.64 -26.45 19.47
C ASP A 81 -5.38 -27.32 18.43
N LYS A 82 -6.25 -28.21 18.92
CA LYS A 82 -6.98 -29.15 18.07
C LYS A 82 -7.89 -28.46 17.05
N HIS A 83 -8.57 -27.38 17.43
CA HIS A 83 -9.51 -26.66 16.56
C HIS A 83 -8.76 -25.91 15.46
N LEU A 84 -7.61 -25.28 15.78
CA LEU A 84 -6.77 -24.63 14.79
C LEU A 84 -6.12 -25.64 13.83
N THR A 85 -5.78 -26.83 14.32
CA THR A 85 -5.30 -27.95 13.49
C THR A 85 -6.36 -28.38 12.47
N GLU A 86 -7.60 -28.67 12.93
CA GLU A 86 -8.73 -29.05 12.07
C GLU A 86 -9.08 -27.95 11.02
N LYS A 87 -9.01 -26.67 11.42
CA LYS A 87 -9.17 -25.50 10.52
C LYS A 87 -8.10 -25.49 9.42
N TRP A 88 -6.84 -25.78 9.75
CA TRP A 88 -5.74 -25.77 8.79
C TRP A 88 -5.74 -27.00 7.88
N GLU A 89 -6.08 -28.19 8.39
CA GLU A 89 -6.25 -29.40 7.59
C GLU A 89 -7.38 -29.23 6.55
N THR A 90 -8.47 -28.56 6.92
CA THR A 90 -9.57 -28.22 6.00
C THR A 90 -9.09 -27.27 4.90
N ALA A 91 -8.34 -26.22 5.24
CA ALA A 91 -7.77 -25.28 4.27
C ALA A 91 -6.77 -25.91 3.28
N ILE A 92 -5.98 -26.88 3.76
CA ILE A 92 -5.08 -27.69 2.93
C ILE A 92 -5.90 -28.56 1.96
N ALA A 93 -6.96 -29.22 2.44
CA ALA A 93 -7.84 -30.03 1.61
C ALA A 93 -8.59 -29.19 0.54
N GLU A 94 -9.02 -27.97 0.90
CA GLU A 94 -9.58 -26.98 -0.01
C GLU A 94 -8.54 -26.33 -0.95
N SER A 95 -7.25 -26.63 -0.76
CA SER A 95 -6.15 -26.11 -1.58
C SER A 95 -6.11 -24.58 -1.65
N ILE A 96 -6.29 -23.91 -0.50
CA ILE A 96 -6.26 -22.44 -0.43
C ILE A 96 -4.81 -21.94 -0.71
N PRO A 97 -4.59 -21.09 -1.72
CA PRO A 97 -3.24 -20.59 -2.04
C PRO A 97 -2.79 -19.49 -1.08
N LEU A 98 -1.47 -19.34 -0.91
CA LEU A 98 -0.85 -18.22 -0.21
C LEU A 98 -0.85 -16.94 -1.05
N PHE A 99 -0.71 -17.06 -2.37
CA PHE A 99 -0.68 -15.93 -3.30
C PHE A 99 -1.90 -15.94 -4.22
N LEU A 100 -2.52 -14.78 -4.45
CA LEU A 100 -3.53 -14.59 -5.49
C LEU A 100 -2.93 -13.77 -6.62
N HIS A 101 -3.04 -14.25 -7.86
CA HIS A 101 -2.60 -13.54 -9.06
C HIS A 101 -3.75 -13.32 -10.05
N GLY A 102 -3.72 -12.18 -10.75
CA GLY A 102 -4.74 -11.80 -11.74
C GLY A 102 -4.49 -12.35 -13.16
N LEU A 103 -3.41 -13.11 -13.36
CA LEU A 103 -2.99 -13.66 -14.67
C LEU A 103 -3.52 -15.08 -14.90
N GLU A 104 -3.84 -15.40 -16.16
CA GLU A 104 -4.39 -16.69 -16.62
C GLU A 104 -3.38 -17.86 -16.64
N ASN A 105 -2.25 -17.75 -15.93
CA ASN A 105 -1.17 -18.75 -15.91
C ASN A 105 -1.21 -19.58 -14.61
N PRO A 106 -2.07 -20.62 -14.49
CA PRO A 106 -2.03 -21.53 -13.36
C PRO A 106 -0.73 -22.34 -13.39
N GLY A 107 0.19 -22.02 -12.48
CA GLY A 107 1.54 -22.62 -12.43
C GLY A 107 2.70 -21.62 -12.34
N GLU A 108 2.41 -20.33 -12.18
CA GLU A 108 3.42 -19.37 -11.71
C GLU A 108 3.65 -19.51 -10.20
N ASP A 109 4.86 -19.95 -9.83
CA ASP A 109 5.32 -19.95 -8.44
C ASP A 109 5.90 -18.57 -8.10
N PHE A 110 5.44 -17.98 -7.01
CA PHE A 110 5.89 -16.67 -6.53
C PHE A 110 6.80 -16.79 -5.30
N ALA A 111 7.69 -15.82 -5.13
CA ALA A 111 8.52 -15.67 -3.93
C ALA A 111 8.42 -14.25 -3.37
N VAL A 112 8.64 -14.11 -2.06
CA VAL A 112 8.76 -12.81 -1.41
C VAL A 112 10.18 -12.29 -1.64
N GLN A 113 10.28 -11.10 -2.22
CA GLN A 113 11.51 -10.34 -2.40
C GLN A 113 11.63 -9.27 -1.30
N LEU A 114 12.81 -9.16 -0.69
CA LEU A 114 13.15 -8.12 0.27
C LEU A 114 14.47 -7.43 -0.12
N LYS A 115 14.49 -6.10 -0.16
CA LYS A 115 15.70 -5.29 -0.39
C LYS A 115 15.99 -4.41 0.82
N LYS A 116 17.25 -4.30 1.24
CA LYS A 116 17.63 -3.44 2.38
C LYS A 116 17.84 -1.97 2.00
N THR A 117 18.34 -1.70 0.80
CA THR A 117 18.53 -0.36 0.24
C THR A 117 18.07 -0.32 -1.22
N VAL A 118 18.18 0.84 -1.88
CA VAL A 118 17.76 1.04 -3.28
C VAL A 118 18.57 0.14 -4.23
N ASP A 119 19.90 0.20 -4.09
CA ASP A 119 20.87 -0.26 -5.10
C ASP A 119 21.73 -1.45 -4.64
N GLU A 120 21.75 -1.80 -3.35
CA GLU A 120 22.65 -2.87 -2.88
C GLU A 120 22.09 -4.27 -3.15
N MET A 121 22.93 -5.07 -3.80
CA MET A 121 22.91 -6.52 -3.69
C MET A 121 23.50 -6.95 -2.33
N PRO A 122 23.07 -8.09 -1.76
CA PRO A 122 22.16 -9.07 -2.34
C PRO A 122 20.69 -8.80 -2.01
N ILE A 123 19.83 -9.06 -2.99
CA ILE A 123 18.38 -9.18 -2.81
C ILE A 123 18.09 -10.42 -1.96
N TYR A 124 17.24 -10.33 -0.95
CA TYR A 124 16.83 -11.49 -0.17
C TYR A 124 15.56 -12.11 -0.74
N ILE A 125 15.58 -13.42 -0.97
CA ILE A 125 14.49 -14.19 -1.55
C ILE A 125 13.97 -15.19 -0.54
N LEU A 126 12.71 -15.07 -0.16
CA LEU A 126 11.99 -16.02 0.69
C LEU A 126 10.97 -16.77 -0.18
N LYS A 127 11.29 -18.01 -0.55
CA LYS A 127 10.38 -18.92 -1.27
C LYS A 127 9.47 -19.59 -0.24
N LEU A 128 8.20 -19.20 -0.15
CA LEU A 128 7.19 -19.87 0.69
C LEU A 128 6.37 -20.85 -0.17
N PRO A 129 5.88 -21.98 0.37
CA PRO A 129 4.99 -22.86 -0.37
C PRO A 129 3.69 -22.13 -0.70
N ASN A 130 3.39 -21.96 -2.00
CA ASN A 130 2.15 -21.31 -2.42
C ASN A 130 0.92 -22.18 -2.12
N MET A 131 1.04 -23.49 -2.34
CA MET A 131 -0.01 -24.48 -2.10
C MET A 131 0.43 -25.39 -0.95
N PRO A 132 0.18 -25.02 0.32
CA PRO A 132 0.60 -25.82 1.47
C PRO A 132 -0.10 -27.18 1.49
N LYS A 133 0.69 -28.24 1.69
CA LYS A 133 0.26 -29.65 1.67
C LYS A 133 0.26 -30.29 3.06
N THR A 134 0.90 -29.64 4.03
CA THR A 134 1.03 -30.14 5.41
C THR A 134 0.82 -29.02 6.42
N VAL A 135 0.44 -29.40 7.63
CA VAL A 135 0.36 -28.48 8.78
C VAL A 135 1.73 -27.87 9.09
N GLU A 136 2.83 -28.58 8.85
CA GLU A 136 4.20 -28.07 9.01
C GLU A 136 4.51 -26.93 8.02
N GLU A 137 4.12 -27.05 6.75
CA GLU A 137 4.23 -25.96 5.78
C GLU A 137 3.39 -24.74 6.20
N MET A 138 2.21 -24.95 6.79
CA MET A 138 1.38 -23.86 7.35
C MET A 138 2.06 -23.16 8.53
N ILE A 139 2.75 -23.89 9.42
CA ILE A 139 3.55 -23.30 10.51
C ILE A 139 4.68 -22.43 9.92
N ILE A 140 5.36 -22.92 8.87
CA ILE A 140 6.44 -22.18 8.20
C ILE A 140 5.91 -20.89 7.56
N ILE A 141 4.78 -20.95 6.82
CA ILE A 141 4.13 -19.75 6.26
C ILE A 141 3.77 -18.77 7.38
N ARG A 142 3.09 -19.24 8.45
CA ARG A 142 2.68 -18.41 9.58
C ARG A 142 3.87 -17.72 10.23
N PHE A 143 4.95 -18.46 10.51
CA PHE A 143 6.16 -17.93 11.13
C PHE A 143 6.76 -16.81 10.28
N TRP A 144 6.94 -17.01 8.98
CA TRP A 144 7.57 -16.02 8.12
C TRP A 144 6.67 -14.82 7.84
N LEU A 145 5.36 -14.99 7.66
CA LEU A 145 4.43 -13.86 7.61
C LEU A 145 4.47 -13.06 8.93
N GLU A 146 4.56 -13.72 10.08
CA GLU A 146 4.73 -13.04 11.36
C GLU A 146 6.04 -12.25 11.44
N GLN A 147 7.15 -12.74 10.87
CA GLN A 147 8.38 -11.95 10.74
C GLN A 147 8.18 -10.72 9.82
N LEU A 148 7.50 -10.88 8.69
CA LEU A 148 7.26 -9.78 7.74
C LEU A 148 6.31 -8.70 8.30
N PHE A 149 5.28 -9.09 9.06
CA PHE A 149 4.42 -8.14 9.80
C PHE A 149 5.18 -7.41 10.92
N ASN A 150 6.26 -8.01 11.45
CA ASN A 150 7.18 -7.36 12.39
C ASN A 150 8.32 -6.59 11.68
N CYS A 151 8.18 -6.25 10.39
CA CYS A 151 9.10 -5.39 9.65
C CYS A 151 8.45 -4.07 9.24
N ALA A 152 9.27 -3.08 8.91
CA ALA A 152 8.84 -1.81 8.33
C ALA A 152 9.48 -1.66 6.94
N PHE A 153 8.73 -1.12 5.99
CA PHE A 153 9.17 -0.99 4.60
C PHE A 153 9.06 0.45 4.11
N ARG A 154 10.05 0.94 3.37
CA ARG A 154 9.90 2.20 2.66
C ARG A 154 8.92 2.04 1.49
N GLU A 155 9.05 0.95 0.75
CA GLU A 155 8.19 0.59 -0.38
C GLU A 155 7.64 -0.83 -0.20
N ALA A 156 6.38 -1.04 -0.56
CA ALA A 156 5.85 -2.38 -0.82
C ALA A 156 5.17 -2.39 -2.18
N ASP A 157 5.44 -3.39 -3.01
CA ASP A 157 5.09 -3.40 -4.43
C ASP A 157 4.46 -4.73 -4.85
N PHE A 158 3.20 -4.66 -5.28
CA PHE A 158 2.33 -5.79 -5.60
C PHE A 158 1.77 -5.62 -7.01
N ILE A 159 2.46 -6.21 -7.98
CA ILE A 159 2.13 -6.09 -9.41
C ILE A 159 1.42 -7.37 -9.86
N ASN A 160 0.10 -7.30 -10.04
CA ASN A 160 -0.80 -8.40 -10.44
C ASN A 160 -0.83 -9.61 -9.50
N VAL A 161 -0.09 -9.58 -8.38
CA VAL A 161 -0.06 -10.64 -7.35
C VAL A 161 -0.05 -10.03 -5.94
N ILE A 162 -0.81 -10.63 -5.03
CA ILE A 162 -0.91 -10.27 -3.60
C ILE A 162 -0.84 -11.51 -2.71
N PHE A 163 -0.61 -11.33 -1.41
CA PHE A 163 -0.92 -12.38 -0.44
C PHE A 163 -2.44 -12.58 -0.36
N ASN A 164 -2.88 -13.83 -0.27
CA ASN A 164 -4.29 -14.18 -0.15
C ASN A 164 -4.86 -13.72 1.21
N PRO A 165 -5.84 -12.79 1.26
CA PRO A 165 -6.46 -12.36 2.52
C PRO A 165 -7.10 -13.52 3.31
N GLN A 166 -7.65 -14.52 2.62
CA GLN A 166 -8.23 -15.71 3.25
C GLN A 166 -7.16 -16.54 3.98
N MET A 167 -5.97 -16.69 3.38
CA MET A 167 -4.84 -17.36 4.01
C MET A 167 -4.35 -16.58 5.24
N ILE A 168 -4.22 -15.25 5.15
CA ILE A 168 -3.82 -14.41 6.30
C ILE A 168 -4.82 -14.58 7.46
N ASN A 169 -6.12 -14.50 7.20
CA ASN A 169 -7.18 -14.68 8.22
C ASN A 169 -7.29 -16.13 8.75
N LEU A 170 -6.74 -17.11 8.02
CA LEU A 170 -6.65 -18.49 8.48
C LEU A 170 -5.51 -18.68 9.50
N LEU A 171 -4.37 -18.03 9.24
CA LEU A 171 -3.13 -18.15 10.02
C LEU A 171 -3.07 -17.23 11.26
N PHE A 172 -3.87 -16.16 11.30
CA PHE A 172 -3.88 -15.16 12.38
C PHE A 172 -5.30 -14.80 12.81
N ASP A 173 -5.59 -14.90 14.11
CA ASP A 173 -6.91 -14.55 14.68
C ASP A 173 -7.11 -13.03 14.85
N ASN A 174 -6.02 -12.27 14.82
CA ASN A 174 -6.03 -10.80 14.90
C ASN A 174 -5.63 -10.21 13.55
N LEU A 175 -6.23 -9.08 13.18
CA LEU A 175 -5.84 -8.32 11.99
C LEU A 175 -4.34 -7.98 12.04
N LYS A 176 -3.58 -8.52 11.10
CA LYS A 176 -2.17 -8.18 10.87
C LYS A 176 -2.07 -7.18 9.71
N GLN A 177 -1.19 -6.20 9.87
CA GLN A 177 -0.90 -5.18 8.85
C GLN A 177 0.61 -5.05 8.64
N PHE A 178 1.03 -4.82 7.41
CA PHE A 178 2.38 -4.39 7.07
C PHE A 178 2.52 -2.89 7.29
N HIS A 179 3.69 -2.45 7.73
CA HIS A 179 4.00 -1.04 8.00
C HIS A 179 4.80 -0.45 6.84
N VAL A 180 4.21 0.46 6.06
CA VAL A 180 4.81 0.92 4.78
C VAL A 180 4.72 2.44 4.59
N LYS A 181 5.77 3.09 4.08
CA LYS A 181 5.68 4.50 3.65
C LYS A 181 4.89 4.62 2.35
N HIS A 182 5.32 3.89 1.32
CA HIS A 182 4.66 3.85 0.02
C HIS A 182 4.16 2.44 -0.29
N LEU A 183 2.87 2.30 -0.62
CA LEU A 183 2.29 1.08 -1.16
C LEU A 183 2.05 1.25 -2.66
N TYR A 184 2.65 0.40 -3.48
CA TYR A 184 2.45 0.32 -4.93
C TYR A 184 1.59 -0.91 -5.23
N LEU A 185 0.43 -0.69 -5.84
CA LEU A 185 -0.46 -1.72 -6.32
C LEU A 185 -0.56 -1.60 -7.83
N SER A 186 -0.56 -2.72 -8.54
CA SER A 186 -0.87 -2.75 -9.97
C SER A 186 -1.75 -3.94 -10.30
N ALA A 187 -2.73 -3.71 -11.15
CA ALA A 187 -3.72 -4.71 -11.54
C ALA A 187 -4.06 -4.61 -13.03
N SER A 188 -4.06 -5.74 -13.72
CA SER A 188 -4.73 -5.94 -15.01
C SER A 188 -6.25 -6.09 -14.81
N ASN A 189 -7.02 -5.82 -15.86
CA ASN A 189 -8.49 -5.74 -15.78
C ASN A 189 -9.23 -7.11 -15.76
N SER A 190 -8.62 -8.16 -15.22
CA SER A 190 -9.37 -9.40 -14.97
C SER A 190 -10.46 -9.10 -13.92
N ASN A 191 -11.71 -9.43 -14.26
CA ASN A 191 -12.87 -9.06 -13.46
C ASN A 191 -12.71 -9.56 -12.00
N ASN A 192 -12.81 -8.62 -11.05
CA ASN A 192 -12.58 -8.75 -9.60
C ASN A 192 -11.13 -8.53 -9.08
N THR A 193 -10.11 -8.46 -9.93
CA THR A 193 -8.71 -8.28 -9.48
C THR A 193 -8.46 -6.92 -8.83
N ILE A 194 -9.00 -5.83 -9.41
CA ILE A 194 -8.83 -4.46 -8.89
C ILE A 194 -9.40 -4.32 -7.46
N GLU A 195 -10.62 -4.79 -7.23
CA GLU A 195 -11.28 -4.67 -5.93
C GLU A 195 -10.54 -5.47 -4.86
N ASN A 196 -10.13 -6.70 -5.16
CA ASN A 196 -9.37 -7.56 -4.25
C ASN A 196 -8.01 -6.96 -3.88
N ILE A 197 -7.26 -6.42 -4.85
CA ILE A 197 -5.96 -5.80 -4.62
C ILE A 197 -6.08 -4.51 -3.78
N LEU A 198 -7.06 -3.66 -4.06
CA LEU A 198 -7.31 -2.45 -3.27
C LEU A 198 -7.76 -2.77 -1.85
N ASN A 199 -8.71 -3.70 -1.68
CA ASN A 199 -9.17 -4.14 -0.36
C ASN A 199 -8.02 -4.77 0.45
N PHE A 200 -7.17 -5.58 -0.18
CA PHE A 200 -5.95 -6.10 0.45
C PHE A 200 -5.04 -4.97 0.94
N GLY A 201 -4.80 -3.95 0.11
CA GLY A 201 -4.04 -2.75 0.48
C GLY A 201 -4.64 -2.00 1.68
N LEU A 202 -5.95 -1.78 1.70
CA LEU A 202 -6.66 -0.99 2.72
C LEU A 202 -6.88 -1.72 4.05
N ILE A 203 -6.85 -3.05 4.04
CA ILE A 203 -7.06 -3.90 5.22
C ILE A 203 -5.72 -4.30 5.83
N HIS A 204 -4.74 -4.71 5.02
CA HIS A 204 -3.50 -5.32 5.48
C HIS A 204 -2.28 -4.37 5.46
N PHE A 205 -2.45 -3.06 5.25
CA PHE A 205 -1.35 -2.09 5.34
C PHE A 205 -1.70 -0.88 6.21
N SER A 206 -0.75 -0.51 7.06
CA SER A 206 -0.63 0.82 7.66
C SER A 206 0.25 1.66 6.74
N ILE A 207 -0.36 2.57 5.97
CA ILE A 207 0.30 3.37 4.92
C ILE A 207 0.59 4.78 5.46
N TYR A 208 1.88 5.14 5.57
CA TYR A 208 2.31 6.38 6.21
C TYR A 208 2.44 7.60 5.29
N GLU A 209 2.66 7.41 3.98
CA GLU A 209 2.86 8.52 3.04
C GLU A 209 1.93 8.43 1.83
N SER A 210 1.96 7.33 1.07
CA SER A 210 1.16 7.24 -0.16
C SER A 210 0.73 5.83 -0.57
N LEU A 211 -0.54 5.70 -0.98
CA LEU A 211 -0.99 4.62 -1.86
C LEU A 211 -0.82 5.06 -3.32
N VAL A 212 -0.12 4.26 -4.12
CA VAL A 212 0.01 4.41 -5.57
C VAL A 212 -0.64 3.19 -6.22
N SER A 213 -1.63 3.38 -7.08
CA SER A 213 -2.28 2.28 -7.80
C SER A 213 -2.29 2.52 -9.30
N THR A 214 -1.75 1.57 -10.05
CA THR A 214 -1.65 1.60 -11.52
C THR A 214 -2.62 0.60 -12.13
N PHE A 215 -3.37 1.02 -13.13
CA PHE A 215 -4.26 0.16 -13.92
C PHE A 215 -3.92 0.32 -15.40
N LEU A 216 -3.74 -0.80 -16.10
CA LEU A 216 -3.31 -0.80 -17.51
C LEU A 216 -4.45 -0.56 -18.49
N ASP A 217 -5.70 -0.67 -18.03
CA ASP A 217 -6.90 -0.75 -18.85
C ASP A 217 -7.96 0.28 -18.41
N ASP A 218 -9.00 0.45 -19.22
CA ASP A 218 -10.14 1.31 -18.89
C ASP A 218 -10.96 0.78 -17.69
N LEU A 219 -11.23 1.65 -16.72
CA LEU A 219 -12.03 1.30 -15.55
C LEU A 219 -13.52 1.19 -15.90
N SER A 220 -14.15 0.13 -15.41
CA SER A 220 -15.60 -0.02 -15.38
C SER A 220 -16.25 1.01 -14.44
N GLU A 221 -17.57 1.17 -14.54
CA GLU A 221 -18.33 2.02 -13.63
C GLU A 221 -18.24 1.55 -12.17
N GLN A 222 -18.28 0.23 -11.93
CA GLN A 222 -18.09 -0.35 -10.60
C GLN A 222 -16.70 -0.02 -10.04
N GLN A 223 -15.65 -0.23 -10.83
CA GLN A 223 -14.27 0.08 -10.42
C GLN A 223 -14.08 1.58 -10.16
N THR A 224 -14.65 2.44 -11.00
CA THR A 224 -14.65 3.90 -10.81
C THR A 224 -15.31 4.28 -9.47
N ASN A 225 -16.44 3.66 -9.13
CA ASN A 225 -17.15 3.90 -7.88
C ASN A 225 -16.36 3.38 -6.66
N ILE A 226 -15.62 2.26 -6.80
CA ILE A 226 -14.71 1.76 -5.76
C ILE A 226 -13.58 2.79 -5.51
N LEU A 227 -12.90 3.28 -6.55
CA LEU A 227 -11.85 4.29 -6.38
C LEU A 227 -12.39 5.59 -5.74
N LEU A 228 -13.57 6.04 -6.17
CA LEU A 228 -14.23 7.20 -5.59
C LEU A 228 -14.57 6.98 -4.09
N ASN A 229 -15.06 5.80 -3.73
CA ASN A 229 -15.36 5.45 -2.35
C ASN A 229 -14.11 5.46 -1.47
N ILE A 230 -12.98 4.95 -1.96
CA ILE A 230 -11.68 5.00 -1.27
C ILE A 230 -11.26 6.45 -1.03
N ILE A 231 -11.31 7.29 -2.07
CA ILE A 231 -11.01 8.73 -1.98
C ILE A 231 -11.87 9.42 -0.91
N ILE A 232 -13.16 9.12 -0.85
CA ILE A 232 -14.13 9.84 -0.02
C ILE A 232 -14.16 9.35 1.43
N ASN A 233 -14.05 8.04 1.66
CA ASN A 233 -14.31 7.44 2.98
C ASN A 233 -13.06 6.94 3.71
N GLU A 234 -11.98 6.59 2.99
CA GLU A 234 -10.77 5.96 3.57
C GLU A 234 -9.60 6.93 3.80
N GLY A 235 -9.78 8.23 3.55
CA GLY A 235 -8.73 9.26 3.67
C GLY A 235 -8.11 9.41 5.06
N LYS A 236 -8.76 8.92 6.12
CA LYS A 236 -8.14 8.83 7.46
C LYS A 236 -7.00 7.81 7.55
N LYS A 237 -6.96 6.83 6.63
CA LYS A 237 -5.89 5.81 6.52
C LYS A 237 -4.86 6.16 5.44
N LEU A 238 -5.14 7.17 4.60
CA LEU A 238 -4.44 7.43 3.34
C LEU A 238 -4.05 8.91 3.25
N PRO A 239 -2.81 9.27 3.62
CA PRO A 239 -2.33 10.66 3.54
C PRO A 239 -2.26 11.16 2.09
N LYS A 240 -1.86 10.30 1.14
CA LYS A 240 -1.91 10.58 -0.30
C LYS A 240 -2.38 9.36 -1.07
N VAL A 241 -3.16 9.60 -2.12
CA VAL A 241 -3.48 8.58 -3.13
C VAL A 241 -3.04 9.06 -4.51
N VAL A 242 -2.33 8.21 -5.23
CA VAL A 242 -1.91 8.41 -6.62
C VAL A 242 -2.54 7.31 -7.46
N PHE A 243 -3.33 7.68 -8.45
CA PHE A 243 -3.87 6.75 -9.45
C PHE A 243 -3.21 6.99 -10.80
N VAL A 244 -2.85 5.91 -11.49
CA VAL A 244 -2.22 5.94 -12.82
C VAL A 244 -2.96 5.02 -13.79
N PHE A 245 -3.59 5.56 -14.83
CA PHE A 245 -4.29 4.80 -15.89
C PHE A 245 -4.54 5.66 -17.14
N GLU A 246 -5.10 5.09 -18.22
CA GLU A 246 -5.19 5.81 -19.50
C GLU A 246 -6.31 6.89 -19.52
N LYS A 247 -7.50 6.62 -18.94
CA LYS A 247 -8.71 7.45 -19.11
C LYS A 247 -9.40 7.83 -17.79
N PHE A 248 -9.08 9.02 -17.25
CA PHE A 248 -9.58 9.50 -15.94
C PHE A 248 -10.90 10.27 -15.92
N ALA A 249 -11.43 10.71 -17.07
CA ALA A 249 -12.44 11.78 -17.13
C ALA A 249 -13.60 11.57 -16.14
N LYS A 250 -14.20 10.37 -16.09
CA LYS A 250 -15.32 10.05 -15.19
C LYS A 250 -14.94 10.16 -13.71
N LEU A 251 -13.81 9.59 -13.27
CA LEU A 251 -13.39 9.67 -11.86
C LEU A 251 -13.10 11.12 -11.45
N TYR A 252 -12.43 11.88 -12.33
CA TYR A 252 -12.14 13.28 -12.10
C TYR A 252 -13.40 14.15 -11.98
N ASP A 253 -14.36 13.96 -12.89
CA ASP A 253 -15.64 14.67 -12.88
C ASP A 253 -16.44 14.36 -11.60
N LEU A 254 -16.45 13.09 -11.15
CA LEU A 254 -17.06 12.68 -9.89
C LEU A 254 -16.39 13.30 -8.66
N ILE A 255 -15.05 13.43 -8.65
CA ILE A 255 -14.33 14.14 -7.58
C ILE A 255 -14.70 15.62 -7.59
N ILE A 256 -14.75 16.28 -8.76
CA ILE A 256 -15.20 17.68 -8.88
C ILE A 256 -16.62 17.85 -8.34
N GLU A 257 -17.54 16.99 -8.75
CA GLU A 257 -18.94 17.04 -8.31
C GLU A 257 -19.02 16.91 -6.79
N TYR A 258 -18.32 15.93 -6.21
CA TYR A 258 -18.28 15.71 -4.77
C TYR A 258 -17.67 16.90 -4.01
N VAL A 259 -16.49 17.42 -4.38
CA VAL A 259 -15.92 18.60 -3.67
C VAL A 259 -16.80 19.84 -3.83
N THR A 260 -17.49 19.97 -4.96
CA THR A 260 -18.39 21.10 -5.22
C THR A 260 -19.68 20.99 -4.39
N THR A 261 -20.24 19.79 -4.21
CA THR A 261 -21.62 19.59 -3.74
C THR A 261 -21.80 18.78 -2.45
N SER A 262 -20.75 18.17 -1.87
CA SER A 262 -20.90 17.44 -0.61
C SER A 262 -21.28 18.37 0.55
N LYS A 263 -21.94 17.79 1.55
CA LYS A 263 -22.38 18.41 2.81
C LYS A 263 -21.71 17.82 4.06
N ASP A 264 -20.85 16.80 3.90
CA ASP A 264 -20.26 16.04 5.01
C ASP A 264 -18.96 16.62 5.59
N GLY A 265 -18.56 17.81 5.11
CA GLY A 265 -17.38 18.53 5.59
C GLY A 265 -16.03 17.91 5.19
N PHE A 266 -16.01 16.92 4.30
CA PHE A 266 -14.77 16.32 3.77
C PHE A 266 -13.82 15.79 4.86
N SER A 267 -14.36 15.35 5.99
CA SER A 267 -13.58 14.91 7.17
C SER A 267 -13.03 13.48 7.05
N LYS A 268 -13.47 12.74 6.03
CA LYS A 268 -13.02 11.40 5.67
C LYS A 268 -12.26 11.34 4.35
N MET A 269 -12.27 12.42 3.56
CA MET A 269 -11.69 12.46 2.23
C MET A 269 -10.15 12.47 2.31
N VAL A 270 -9.50 11.78 1.37
CA VAL A 270 -8.04 11.81 1.17
C VAL A 270 -7.60 13.28 0.96
N PRO A 271 -6.62 13.80 1.71
CA PRO A 271 -6.27 15.22 1.63
C PRO A 271 -5.47 15.58 0.38
N VAL A 272 -4.69 14.64 -0.19
CA VAL A 272 -3.93 14.81 -1.44
C VAL A 272 -4.22 13.67 -2.42
N ILE A 273 -4.77 13.99 -3.59
CA ILE A 273 -5.11 13.03 -4.64
C ILE A 273 -4.36 13.41 -5.91
N THR A 274 -3.61 12.48 -6.50
CA THR A 274 -2.96 12.66 -7.80
C THR A 274 -3.55 11.69 -8.81
N LEU A 275 -3.91 12.18 -9.99
CA LEU A 275 -4.38 11.41 -11.14
C LEU A 275 -3.37 11.63 -12.28
N GLY A 276 -2.75 10.60 -12.84
CA GLY A 276 -1.68 10.74 -13.84
C GLY A 276 -1.62 9.62 -14.88
N GLY A 277 -0.85 9.80 -15.95
CA GLY A 277 -0.81 8.86 -17.10
C GLY A 277 -1.80 9.23 -18.22
N ILE A 278 -2.26 10.48 -18.22
CA ILE A 278 -3.42 10.92 -18.99
C ILE A 278 -3.05 11.22 -20.46
N LEU A 279 -3.67 10.49 -21.39
CA LEU A 279 -3.89 10.89 -22.80
C LEU A 279 -5.34 11.38 -23.02
N SER A 280 -5.94 12.02 -22.00
CA SER A 280 -7.32 12.51 -22.06
C SER A 280 -7.35 13.99 -22.50
N PRO A 281 -8.22 14.37 -23.47
CA PRO A 281 -7.92 15.55 -24.28
C PRO A 281 -8.32 16.89 -23.64
N ASN A 282 -9.31 16.91 -22.75
CA ASN A 282 -9.92 18.15 -22.26
C ASN A 282 -10.64 17.98 -20.91
N PHE A 283 -9.96 18.31 -19.79
CA PHE A 283 -10.66 18.50 -18.52
C PHE A 283 -11.48 19.80 -18.56
N LYS A 284 -12.81 19.66 -18.58
CA LYS A 284 -13.71 20.81 -18.50
C LYS A 284 -13.73 21.34 -17.07
N LEU A 285 -13.02 22.44 -16.85
CA LEU A 285 -13.04 23.15 -15.58
C LEU A 285 -14.46 23.54 -15.18
N ASN A 286 -14.77 23.39 -13.89
CA ASN A 286 -16.02 23.86 -13.32
C ASN A 286 -16.16 25.38 -13.55
N LYS A 287 -17.37 25.88 -13.83
CA LYS A 287 -17.63 27.34 -13.97
C LYS A 287 -17.30 28.14 -12.70
N ARG A 288 -17.21 27.47 -11.54
CA ARG A 288 -16.77 28.02 -10.24
C ARG A 288 -15.25 27.89 -10.00
N ALA A 289 -14.48 27.35 -10.94
CA ALA A 289 -13.03 27.23 -10.79
C ALA A 289 -12.38 28.61 -10.98
N GLU A 290 -11.90 29.19 -9.88
CA GLU A 290 -11.15 30.43 -9.90
C GLU A 290 -9.71 30.13 -10.31
N LYS A 291 -9.27 30.70 -11.43
CA LYS A 291 -7.89 30.55 -11.90
C LYS A 291 -6.97 31.41 -11.05
N VAL A 292 -6.05 30.77 -10.34
CA VAL A 292 -5.13 31.44 -9.41
C VAL A 292 -3.81 31.77 -10.08
N GLU A 293 -3.22 30.81 -10.79
CA GLU A 293 -1.82 30.91 -11.20
C GLU A 293 -1.52 30.13 -12.49
N ASN A 294 -0.52 30.58 -13.26
CA ASN A 294 0.18 29.74 -14.23
C ASN A 294 1.66 29.73 -13.84
N ILE A 295 2.25 28.55 -13.67
CA ILE A 295 3.69 28.38 -13.41
C ILE A 295 4.29 27.67 -14.62
N GLN A 296 5.45 28.11 -15.10
CA GLN A 296 6.19 27.41 -16.15
C GLN A 296 7.54 26.93 -15.60
N GLU A 297 7.73 25.61 -15.54
CA GLU A 297 8.94 24.98 -15.04
C GLU A 297 9.57 24.15 -16.16
N GLY A 298 10.60 24.71 -16.80
CA GLY A 298 11.24 24.09 -17.96
C GLY A 298 10.26 23.79 -19.09
N ARG A 299 9.98 22.50 -19.32
CA ARG A 299 9.05 22.00 -20.35
C ARG A 299 7.63 21.73 -19.82
N SER A 300 7.41 21.72 -18.50
CA SER A 300 6.05 21.62 -17.93
C SER A 300 5.41 23.01 -17.86
N LYS A 301 4.11 23.07 -18.13
CA LYS A 301 3.28 24.20 -17.73
C LYS A 301 2.31 23.69 -16.68
N PHE A 302 2.19 24.43 -15.58
CA PHE A 302 1.22 24.17 -14.54
C PHE A 302 0.16 25.26 -14.55
N THR A 303 -1.10 24.88 -14.37
CA THR A 303 -2.17 25.83 -14.10
C THR A 303 -2.86 25.47 -12.80
N LYS A 304 -2.93 26.42 -11.88
CA LYS A 304 -3.51 26.26 -10.54
C LYS A 304 -4.89 26.90 -10.50
N TYR A 305 -5.87 26.14 -10.04
CA TYR A 305 -7.26 26.59 -9.85
C TYR A 305 -7.69 26.33 -8.40
N GLN A 306 -8.65 27.12 -7.92
CA GLN A 306 -9.36 26.84 -6.66
C GLN A 306 -10.83 26.59 -6.93
N ILE A 307 -11.41 25.63 -6.19
CA ILE A 307 -12.85 25.38 -6.16
C ILE A 307 -13.31 25.43 -4.70
N ALA A 308 -14.25 26.33 -4.41
CA ALA A 308 -14.95 26.38 -3.12
C ALA A 308 -16.25 25.59 -3.18
N ASN A 309 -16.53 24.79 -2.15
CA ASN A 309 -17.78 24.04 -2.03
C ASN A 309 -19.02 24.97 -1.97
N ILE A 310 -20.18 24.51 -2.47
CA ILE A 310 -21.38 25.35 -2.55
C ILE A 310 -22.11 25.53 -1.21
N TYR A 311 -21.94 24.59 -0.28
CA TYR A 311 -22.59 24.56 1.04
C TYR A 311 -21.68 25.03 2.17
N ASN A 312 -20.35 24.90 2.03
CA ASN A 312 -19.34 25.48 2.91
C ASN A 312 -18.24 26.20 2.07
N PRO A 313 -18.39 27.51 1.77
CA PRO A 313 -17.40 28.27 1.01
C PRO A 313 -16.01 28.40 1.66
N LYS A 314 -15.84 28.04 2.94
CA LYS A 314 -14.51 27.95 3.59
C LYS A 314 -13.75 26.69 3.16
N ALA A 315 -14.46 25.60 2.88
CA ALA A 315 -13.87 24.38 2.35
C ALA A 315 -13.47 24.61 0.87
N LYS A 316 -12.17 24.83 0.67
CA LYS A 316 -11.54 25.06 -0.64
C LYS A 316 -10.62 23.91 -1.01
N PHE A 317 -10.57 23.63 -2.31
CA PHE A 317 -9.68 22.65 -2.90
C PHE A 317 -8.83 23.31 -3.97
N SER A 318 -7.53 23.01 -3.95
CA SER A 318 -6.57 23.42 -4.97
C SER A 318 -6.45 22.33 -6.03
N PHE A 319 -6.51 22.71 -7.31
CA PHE A 319 -6.36 21.83 -8.45
C PHE A 319 -5.15 22.27 -9.27
N HIS A 320 -4.15 21.39 -9.37
CA HIS A 320 -2.89 21.62 -10.05
C HIS A 320 -2.84 20.77 -11.32
N HIS A 321 -3.12 21.39 -12.47
CA HIS A 321 -3.05 20.73 -13.78
C HIS A 321 -1.63 20.86 -14.32
N ARG A 322 -1.00 19.74 -14.72
CA ARG A 322 0.32 19.69 -15.35
C ARG A 322 0.20 19.33 -16.83
N ASP A 323 0.43 20.32 -17.69
CA ASP A 323 0.53 20.15 -19.14
C ASP A 323 1.97 19.71 -19.48
N LEU A 324 2.14 18.57 -20.15
CA LEU A 324 3.41 18.23 -20.78
C LEU A 324 3.47 18.88 -22.16
N LYS A 325 4.49 19.73 -22.42
CA LYS A 325 4.79 20.19 -23.79
C LYS A 325 5.44 19.06 -24.61
N ILE A 326 4.68 18.00 -24.89
CA ILE A 326 4.99 17.04 -25.97
C ILE A 326 4.63 17.74 -27.30
N PRO A 327 5.44 17.63 -28.36
CA PRO A 327 5.19 18.29 -29.65
C PRO A 327 3.91 17.84 -30.41
N ILE A 328 3.06 17.01 -29.80
CA ILE A 328 1.76 16.58 -30.34
C ILE A 328 0.63 17.59 -30.02
N GLY A 329 0.85 18.50 -29.06
CA GLY A 329 0.30 19.86 -29.12
C GLY A 329 -1.21 20.08 -28.95
N ASP A 330 -1.98 19.09 -28.49
CA ASP A 330 -3.45 19.19 -28.33
C ASP A 330 -3.92 19.94 -27.08
N GLY A 331 -3.04 20.14 -26.10
CA GLY A 331 -3.37 20.76 -24.81
C GLY A 331 -3.78 19.75 -23.72
N SER A 332 -3.54 18.46 -23.93
CA SER A 332 -3.77 17.41 -22.94
C SER A 332 -3.03 17.66 -21.62
N VAL A 333 -3.75 17.48 -20.51
CA VAL A 333 -3.23 17.59 -19.14
C VAL A 333 -2.76 16.21 -18.72
N PHE A 334 -1.46 16.02 -18.50
CA PHE A 334 -0.86 14.71 -18.22
C PHE A 334 -1.11 14.22 -16.78
N MET A 335 -1.23 15.16 -15.85
CA MET A 335 -1.39 14.88 -14.42
C MET A 335 -2.21 15.98 -13.76
N VAL A 336 -3.10 15.60 -12.85
CA VAL A 336 -3.85 16.51 -11.98
C VAL A 336 -3.60 16.13 -10.53
N GLU A 337 -3.19 17.10 -9.72
CA GLU A 337 -3.16 16.97 -8.26
C GLU A 337 -4.27 17.82 -7.63
N ILE A 338 -4.97 17.25 -6.66
CA ILE A 338 -6.11 17.82 -5.96
C ILE A 338 -5.76 17.81 -4.47
N GLU A 339 -5.72 18.98 -3.85
CA GLU A 339 -5.33 19.16 -2.45
C GLU A 339 -6.45 19.88 -1.69
N LYS A 340 -6.84 19.33 -0.52
CA LYS A 340 -7.74 20.02 0.41
C LYS A 340 -6.96 21.12 1.13
N MET A 341 -7.37 22.38 0.96
CA MET A 341 -6.73 23.50 1.63
C MET A 341 -7.12 23.54 3.11
N GLU A 342 -6.18 23.88 3.99
CA GLU A 342 -6.47 24.15 5.39
C GLU A 342 -7.41 25.36 5.53
N GLU A 343 -8.34 25.30 6.50
CA GLU A 343 -9.20 26.45 6.81
C GLU A 343 -8.34 27.55 7.46
N GLN A 344 -8.11 28.63 6.71
CA GLN A 344 -7.53 29.86 7.25
C GLN A 344 -8.51 30.45 8.28
N ASN A 345 -8.15 30.35 9.56
CA ASN A 345 -8.94 30.84 10.70
C ASN A 345 -8.91 32.37 10.82
#